data_AF-A0A1Q3V9J0-F1
#
_entry.id   AF-A0A1Q3V9J0-F1
#
_cell.length_a   1.000
_cell.length_b   1.000
_cell.length_c   1.000
_cell.angle_alpha   90.00
_cell.angle_beta   90.00
_cell.angle_gamma   90.00
#
_symmetry.space_group_name_H-M   'P 1'
#
loop_
_entity.id
_entity.type
_entity.pdbx_description
1 polymer ?
#
loop_
_entity_poly.entity_id
_entity_poly.type
_entity_poly.pdbx_seq_one_letter_code
_entity_poly.pdbx_strand_id
1 'polypeptide(L)'
;MRKMLLASAAMLGAATTLAPAYAQTNIPVTYSQGQVATTPSASPPAGANNNNNTRADVAPGAVANPTPGTVVIHINGRVTTELNGAWSSLDNYTVPAGTTGAGTYKLQPSNISTFARLYTGLDGMAANGLRYGGAIEIRENFTGQSSNNASTGASGYSSTETLFVRRAFAYVAAANVGLLRVGQGDGLMSLYDNGVTTFQFLPSGNLNGGDLQSVLPGNVQVPYAFFATAGNEYANNKIVYMSPQFYGFDVGVQWAPNTSNGFGSCAVASSTCPSLSSSPVALDGARVINQTAAGVRYQGKFAGLGVLAYGVYEFSGHTNYTGPVTSSTITYNPLSFYNAGVALTYAGFTVGGNYIGGQVNGQGAPKPAGGSAMNAWTAGVTYKTGPLTMGRGRRGDRQPGRPGARRQDPAARVRHRRGRQLRDRAGPRGLGRVHLPGAQAERVQLRHRRVRFGGRRGFLQPGPGPGHPDRHDRLLVSRPNGTTTQAAGATPPPLAFQTRLSSPVPVVLASSGT
;
A
#
# COMPACT_ATOMS: atom_id res chain seq x y z
N MET A 1 -20.60 -38.39 -40.43
CA MET A 1 -20.23 -38.18 -39.01
C MET A 1 -18.95 -38.93 -38.57
N ARG A 2 -18.59 -40.12 -39.10
CA ARG A 2 -17.33 -40.81 -38.77
C ARG A 2 -16.02 -40.11 -39.17
N LYS A 3 -16.05 -39.22 -40.18
CA LYS A 3 -14.83 -38.52 -40.65
C LYS A 3 -14.46 -37.27 -39.84
N MET A 4 -15.39 -36.71 -39.05
CA MET A 4 -15.07 -35.59 -38.15
C MET A 4 -14.47 -36.06 -36.82
N LEU A 5 -14.74 -37.29 -36.37
CA LEU A 5 -14.21 -37.83 -35.12
C LEU A 5 -12.71 -38.18 -35.19
N LEU A 6 -12.19 -38.59 -36.36
CA LEU A 6 -10.76 -38.90 -36.52
C LEU A 6 -9.87 -37.66 -36.65
N ALA A 7 -10.41 -36.53 -37.13
CA ALA A 7 -9.68 -35.25 -37.14
C ALA A 7 -9.53 -34.66 -35.73
N SER A 8 -10.50 -34.91 -34.83
CA SER A 8 -10.45 -34.47 -33.42
C SER A 8 -9.44 -35.27 -32.59
N ALA A 9 -9.24 -36.56 -32.88
CA ALA A 9 -8.30 -37.41 -32.14
C ALA A 9 -6.82 -37.11 -32.49
N ALA A 10 -6.52 -36.68 -33.72
CA ALA A 10 -5.16 -36.31 -34.12
C ALA A 10 -4.69 -34.98 -33.52
N MET A 11 -5.61 -34.04 -33.25
CA MET A 11 -5.29 -32.76 -32.58
C MET A 11 -5.09 -32.91 -31.06
N LEU A 12 -5.65 -33.96 -30.44
CA LEU A 12 -5.43 -34.25 -29.02
C LEU A 12 -4.14 -35.06 -28.74
N GLY A 13 -3.62 -35.77 -29.74
CA GLY A 13 -2.41 -36.60 -29.59
C GLY A 13 -1.07 -35.83 -29.68
N ALA A 14 -1.08 -34.62 -30.24
CA ALA A 14 0.14 -33.81 -30.41
C ALA A 14 0.34 -32.75 -29.30
N ALA A 15 -0.61 -32.61 -28.37
CA ALA A 15 -0.59 -31.57 -27.33
C ALA A 15 -0.04 -32.07 -25.97
N THR A 16 0.25 -33.36 -25.80
CA THR A 16 0.58 -33.95 -24.48
C THR A 16 2.07 -34.18 -24.21
N THR A 17 2.98 -33.79 -25.12
CA THR A 17 4.44 -34.01 -24.92
C THR A 17 5.32 -32.77 -25.11
N LEU A 18 4.74 -31.60 -25.37
CA LEU A 18 5.49 -30.35 -25.36
C LEU A 18 5.53 -29.79 -23.93
N ALA A 19 6.48 -30.28 -23.13
CA ALA A 19 6.96 -29.49 -22.01
C ALA A 19 7.33 -28.09 -22.54
N PRO A 20 6.77 -26.99 -22.00
CA PRO A 20 7.19 -25.66 -22.40
C PRO A 20 8.66 -25.52 -22.01
N ALA A 21 9.55 -25.61 -23.00
CA ALA A 21 10.95 -25.26 -22.85
C ALA A 21 11.00 -23.75 -22.58
N TYR A 22 10.97 -23.37 -21.31
CA TYR A 22 11.35 -22.05 -20.86
C TYR A 22 12.85 -21.91 -21.09
N ALA A 23 13.24 -21.48 -22.28
CA ALA A 23 14.57 -20.93 -22.51
C ALA A 23 14.66 -19.57 -21.77
N GLN A 24 14.79 -19.62 -20.45
CA GLN A 24 15.46 -18.57 -19.71
C GLN A 24 16.91 -19.00 -19.59
N THR A 25 17.78 -18.32 -20.32
CA THR A 25 19.22 -18.34 -20.06
C THR A 25 19.43 -17.93 -18.60
N ASN A 26 19.85 -18.88 -17.77
CA ASN A 26 20.35 -18.58 -16.42
C ASN A 26 21.59 -17.71 -16.59
N ILE A 27 21.46 -16.43 -16.23
CA ILE A 27 22.58 -15.48 -16.19
C ILE A 27 23.39 -15.81 -14.93
N PRO A 28 24.72 -16.00 -15.03
CA PRO A 28 25.57 -16.19 -13.86
C PRO A 28 25.44 -15.01 -12.90
N VAL A 29 25.11 -15.29 -11.64
CA VAL A 29 25.02 -14.27 -10.59
C VAL A 29 26.43 -14.00 -10.07
N THR A 30 27.11 -12.99 -10.61
CA THR A 30 28.32 -12.43 -10.02
C THR A 30 27.93 -11.41 -8.95
N TYR A 31 28.19 -11.74 -7.69
CA TYR A 31 28.04 -10.80 -6.57
C TYR A 31 29.21 -9.80 -6.60
N SER A 32 28.97 -8.59 -7.08
CA SER A 32 29.87 -7.45 -6.83
C SER A 32 29.19 -6.46 -5.90
N GLN A 33 29.82 -6.17 -4.76
CA GLN A 33 29.44 -5.09 -3.87
C GLN A 33 29.53 -3.76 -4.62
N GLY A 34 28.39 -3.07 -4.72
CA GLY A 34 28.26 -1.80 -5.42
C GLY A 34 26.85 -1.70 -5.97
N GLN A 35 26.11 -0.67 -5.52
CA GLN A 35 24.69 -0.42 -5.77
C GLN A 35 24.19 -0.98 -7.12
N VAL A 36 23.49 -2.12 -7.07
CA VAL A 36 22.76 -2.63 -8.22
C VAL A 36 21.57 -1.70 -8.41
N ALA A 37 21.51 -1.02 -9.56
CA ALA A 37 20.29 -0.35 -10.01
C ALA A 37 19.14 -1.33 -9.82
N THR A 38 18.19 -0.98 -8.96
CA THR A 38 17.15 -1.88 -8.47
C THR A 38 16.53 -2.61 -9.65
N THR A 39 16.79 -3.92 -9.73
CA THR A 39 16.00 -4.77 -10.60
C THR A 39 14.55 -4.56 -10.19
N PRO A 40 13.64 -4.29 -11.13
CA PRO A 40 12.21 -4.29 -10.87
C PRO A 40 11.88 -5.46 -9.96
N SER A 41 11.52 -5.16 -8.72
CA SER A 41 11.00 -6.16 -7.80
C SER A 41 9.73 -6.65 -8.47
N ALA A 42 9.80 -7.76 -9.22
CA ALA A 42 8.62 -8.46 -9.71
C ALA A 42 7.66 -8.51 -8.54
N SER A 43 6.48 -7.91 -8.65
CA SER A 43 5.43 -8.17 -7.67
C SER A 43 4.97 -9.62 -7.90
N PRO A 44 4.45 -10.32 -6.88
CA PRO A 44 4.81 -10.04 -5.50
C PRO A 44 6.35 -10.09 -5.40
N PRO A 45 6.97 -9.16 -4.64
CA PRO A 45 8.43 -8.93 -4.60
C PRO A 45 9.19 -10.25 -4.67
N ALA A 46 10.31 -10.33 -5.38
CA ALA A 46 11.07 -11.58 -5.61
C ALA A 46 11.38 -12.44 -4.35
N GLY A 47 11.12 -11.95 -3.12
CA GLY A 47 11.13 -12.71 -1.87
C GLY A 47 9.81 -13.38 -1.46
N ALA A 48 8.65 -13.02 -2.03
CA ALA A 48 7.42 -13.77 -1.85
C ALA A 48 7.47 -14.97 -2.79
N ASN A 49 7.97 -16.11 -2.30
CA ASN A 49 7.99 -17.37 -3.03
C ASN A 49 6.62 -17.65 -3.66
N ASN A 50 6.49 -17.34 -4.94
CA ASN A 50 5.22 -17.29 -5.66
C ASN A 50 5.06 -18.44 -6.64
N ASN A 51 6.08 -19.31 -6.72
CA ASN A 51 6.13 -20.42 -7.65
C ASN A 51 4.97 -21.39 -7.46
N ASN A 52 4.50 -21.52 -6.22
CA ASN A 52 3.50 -22.51 -5.84
C ASN A 52 2.12 -21.95 -5.51
N ASN A 53 1.98 -20.64 -5.28
CA ASN A 53 0.78 -20.05 -4.71
C ASN A 53 0.10 -18.95 -5.55
N THR A 54 0.56 -18.74 -6.79
CA THR A 54 -0.03 -17.75 -7.73
C THR A 54 -0.68 -18.36 -8.97
N ARG A 55 -0.51 -19.67 -9.18
CA ARG A 55 -1.10 -20.41 -10.30
C ARG A 55 -1.33 -21.88 -9.95
N ALA A 56 -2.27 -22.48 -10.68
CA ALA A 56 -2.63 -23.89 -10.56
C ALA A 56 -1.48 -24.85 -10.92
N ASP A 57 -0.62 -24.45 -11.86
CA ASP A 57 0.56 -25.20 -12.27
C ASP A 57 1.81 -24.78 -11.49
N VAL A 58 2.76 -25.70 -11.39
CA VAL A 58 4.06 -25.42 -10.78
C VAL A 58 4.87 -24.50 -11.70
N ALA A 59 5.29 -23.36 -11.16
CA ALA A 59 6.26 -22.50 -11.79
C ALA A 59 7.68 -23.08 -11.71
N PRO A 60 8.45 -23.12 -12.81
CA PRO A 60 9.90 -23.03 -12.68
C PRO A 60 10.26 -21.66 -12.07
N GLY A 61 11.22 -21.64 -11.14
CA GLY A 61 11.76 -20.39 -10.60
C GLY A 61 12.90 -20.64 -9.62
N ALA A 62 13.38 -19.56 -8.99
CA ALA A 62 14.56 -19.60 -8.12
C ALA A 62 14.33 -20.36 -6.79
N VAL A 63 13.08 -20.53 -6.37
CA VAL A 63 12.74 -21.31 -5.18
C VAL A 63 12.42 -22.74 -5.57
N ALA A 64 13.02 -23.69 -4.85
CA ALA A 64 12.78 -25.11 -5.04
C ALA A 64 11.29 -25.43 -4.85
N ASN A 65 10.74 -26.19 -5.80
CA ASN A 65 9.39 -26.73 -5.63
C ASN A 65 9.47 -28.01 -4.80
N PRO A 66 8.55 -28.22 -3.84
CA PRO A 66 8.52 -29.47 -3.09
C PRO A 66 8.31 -30.65 -4.05
N THR A 67 9.07 -31.71 -3.85
CA THR A 67 8.82 -33.02 -4.48
C THR A 67 7.76 -33.79 -3.67
N PRO A 68 7.09 -34.79 -4.26
CA PRO A 68 6.08 -35.58 -3.53
C PRO A 68 6.62 -36.14 -2.21
N GLY A 69 5.89 -35.90 -1.12
CA GLY A 69 6.27 -36.29 0.24
C GLY A 69 7.21 -35.32 0.96
N THR A 70 7.54 -34.16 0.36
CA THR A 70 8.46 -33.19 0.96
C THR A 70 7.80 -31.84 1.23
N VAL A 71 8.46 -31.04 2.07
CA VAL A 71 8.13 -29.64 2.35
C VAL A 71 9.37 -28.79 2.17
N VAL A 72 9.20 -27.63 1.53
CA VAL A 72 10.20 -26.58 1.41
C VAL A 72 9.76 -25.42 2.29
N ILE A 73 10.59 -25.06 3.27
CA ILE A 73 10.38 -23.87 4.11
C ILE A 73 11.26 -22.77 3.54
N HIS A 74 10.70 -21.56 3.43
CA HIS A 74 11.43 -20.41 2.90
C HIS A 74 11.30 -19.20 3.81
N ILE A 75 12.41 -18.49 3.98
CA ILE A 75 12.50 -17.21 4.67
C ILE A 75 13.24 -16.26 3.74
N ASN A 76 12.53 -15.27 3.23
CA ASN A 76 13.09 -14.26 2.35
C ASN A 76 12.94 -12.88 3.00
N GLY A 77 13.89 -12.00 2.73
CA GLY A 77 13.87 -10.62 3.19
C GLY A 77 13.96 -9.66 2.02
N ARG A 78 13.41 -8.46 2.22
CA ARG A 78 13.67 -7.31 1.36
C ARG A 78 13.91 -6.12 2.24
N VAL A 79 15.04 -5.45 2.04
CA VAL A 79 15.29 -4.10 2.55
C VAL A 79 15.24 -3.15 1.37
N THR A 80 14.57 -2.02 1.53
CA THR A 80 14.45 -0.98 0.51
C THR A 80 14.81 0.34 1.13
N THR A 81 15.75 1.04 0.52
CA THR A 81 16.11 2.41 0.88
C THR A 81 15.87 3.28 -0.34
N GLU A 82 15.20 4.40 -0.12
CA GLU A 82 14.79 5.34 -1.15
C GLU A 82 15.24 6.74 -0.78
N LEU A 83 15.72 7.45 -1.79
CA LEU A 83 16.01 8.88 -1.73
C LEU A 83 14.92 9.56 -2.53
N ASN A 84 14.03 10.26 -1.84
CA ASN A 84 12.83 10.82 -2.43
C ASN A 84 12.87 12.36 -2.40
N GLY A 85 12.30 12.97 -3.44
CA GLY A 85 12.18 14.41 -3.59
C GLY A 85 10.89 14.78 -4.30
N ALA A 86 10.02 15.56 -3.66
CA ALA A 86 8.78 16.07 -4.22
C ALA A 86 8.64 17.56 -3.89
N TRP A 87 8.61 18.40 -4.92
CA TRP A 87 8.46 19.84 -4.79
C TRP A 87 7.09 20.26 -5.32
N SER A 88 6.35 21.04 -4.55
CA SER A 88 5.02 21.54 -4.90
C SER A 88 4.84 22.99 -4.50
N SER A 89 4.02 23.73 -5.24
CA SER A 89 3.56 25.06 -4.81
C SER A 89 2.75 25.01 -3.52
N LEU A 90 2.25 23.83 -3.15
CA LEU A 90 1.46 23.56 -1.95
C LEU A 90 2.30 23.11 -0.75
N ASP A 91 3.64 23.12 -0.86
CA ASP A 91 4.54 22.86 0.26
C ASP A 91 4.48 23.97 1.33
N ASN A 92 3.92 25.13 0.99
CA ASN A 92 3.67 26.21 1.94
C ASN A 92 2.20 26.17 2.41
N TYR A 93 1.99 26.06 3.72
CA TYR A 93 0.67 26.10 4.33
C TYR A 93 0.60 27.25 5.33
N THR A 94 -0.30 28.21 5.09
CA THR A 94 -0.52 29.33 6.00
C THR A 94 -1.78 29.08 6.82
N VAL A 95 -1.60 28.94 8.13
CA VAL A 95 -2.68 28.90 9.11
C VAL A 95 -3.11 30.35 9.42
N PRO A 96 -4.40 30.70 9.29
CA PRO A 96 -4.89 32.06 9.51
C PRO A 96 -4.51 32.64 10.88
N ALA A 97 -4.33 33.95 10.92
CA ALA A 97 -4.18 34.67 12.19
C ALA A 97 -5.43 34.46 13.07
N GLY A 98 -5.23 34.24 14.38
CA GLY A 98 -6.31 34.00 15.34
C GLY A 98 -6.68 32.53 15.55
N THR A 99 -6.12 31.59 14.78
CA THR A 99 -6.19 30.14 15.08
C THR A 99 -4.93 29.67 15.80
N THR A 100 -5.05 28.70 16.72
CA THR A 100 -3.90 28.07 17.39
C THR A 100 -2.95 27.49 16.35
N GLY A 101 -1.67 27.89 16.39
CA GLY A 101 -0.69 27.54 15.34
C GLY A 101 -0.73 28.47 14.12
N ALA A 102 -1.16 29.73 14.27
CA ALA A 102 -1.06 30.72 13.20
C ALA A 102 0.39 30.90 12.72
N GLY A 103 0.58 30.95 11.40
CA GLY A 103 1.90 31.04 10.79
C GLY A 103 1.94 30.43 9.40
N THR A 104 3.10 30.52 8.75
CA THR A 104 3.36 29.80 7.49
C THR A 104 4.34 28.68 7.76
N TYR A 105 3.90 27.47 7.46
CA TYR A 105 4.67 26.24 7.53
C TYR A 105 5.17 25.90 6.13
N LYS A 106 6.39 25.38 6.04
CA LYS A 106 6.96 24.88 4.80
C LYS A 106 7.40 23.44 4.99
N LEU A 107 6.93 22.55 4.13
CA LEU A 107 7.36 21.15 4.12
C LEU A 107 8.75 21.01 3.53
N GLN A 108 9.54 20.11 4.10
CA GLN A 108 10.82 19.70 3.51
C GLN A 108 10.51 18.74 2.34
N PRO A 109 10.92 19.07 1.11
CA PRO A 109 10.53 18.31 -0.08
C PRO A 109 11.33 17.02 -0.26
N SER A 110 12.41 16.81 0.51
CA SER A 110 13.28 15.64 0.39
C SER A 110 13.27 14.78 1.65
N ASN A 111 13.33 13.46 1.45
CA ASN A 111 13.43 12.49 2.54
C ASN A 111 14.27 11.27 2.12
N ILE A 112 14.82 10.58 3.11
CA ILE A 112 15.37 9.23 2.97
C ILE A 112 14.45 8.30 3.74
N SER A 113 13.85 7.33 3.04
CA SER A 113 13.01 6.30 3.67
C SER A 113 13.70 4.95 3.53
N THR A 114 13.73 4.19 4.62
CA THR A 114 14.12 2.78 4.57
C THR A 114 12.98 1.95 5.13
N PHE A 115 12.71 0.80 4.52
CA PHE A 115 11.87 -0.21 5.14
C PHE A 115 12.35 -1.65 4.87
N ALA A 116 12.07 -2.54 5.81
CA ALA A 116 12.27 -3.97 5.71
C ALA A 116 10.93 -4.74 5.61
N ARG A 117 10.97 -5.86 4.90
CA ARG A 117 9.88 -6.84 4.83
C ARG A 117 10.45 -8.24 4.94
N LEU A 118 9.72 -9.10 5.63
CA LEU A 118 10.01 -10.52 5.72
C LEU A 118 8.87 -11.30 5.07
N TYR A 119 9.24 -12.30 4.27
CA TYR A 119 8.33 -13.23 3.63
C TYR A 119 8.71 -14.62 4.10
N THR A 120 7.88 -15.20 4.96
CA THR A 120 8.06 -16.56 5.44
C THR A 120 6.94 -17.43 4.89
N GLY A 121 7.23 -18.69 4.65
CA GLY A 121 6.22 -19.64 4.22
C GLY A 121 6.74 -21.05 4.08
N LEU A 122 5.82 -21.92 3.71
CA LEU A 122 6.07 -23.32 3.47
C LEU A 122 5.27 -23.77 2.24
N ASP A 123 5.91 -24.59 1.42
CA ASP A 123 5.30 -25.27 0.30
C ASP A 123 5.51 -26.77 0.48
N GLY A 124 4.44 -27.54 0.54
CA GLY A 124 4.43 -28.99 0.56
C GLY A 124 3.83 -29.58 -0.69
N MET A 125 4.25 -30.80 -1.03
CA MET A 125 3.60 -31.62 -2.04
C MET A 125 3.30 -32.98 -1.43
N ALA A 126 2.02 -33.33 -1.35
CA ALA A 126 1.59 -34.65 -0.91
C ALA A 126 2.05 -35.72 -1.90
N ALA A 127 2.11 -36.98 -1.47
CA ALA A 127 2.55 -38.10 -2.30
C ALA A 127 1.73 -38.27 -3.60
N ASN A 128 0.46 -37.83 -3.59
CA ASN A 128 -0.44 -37.85 -4.75
C ASN A 128 -0.29 -36.61 -5.68
N GLY A 129 0.69 -35.73 -5.44
CA GLY A 129 0.92 -34.53 -6.24
C GLY A 129 0.09 -33.30 -5.83
N LEU A 130 -0.77 -33.40 -4.81
CA LEU A 130 -1.49 -32.23 -4.28
C LEU A 130 -0.50 -31.29 -3.59
N ARG A 131 -0.45 -30.05 -4.06
CA ARG A 131 0.36 -29.00 -3.43
C ARG A 131 -0.44 -28.31 -2.34
N TYR A 132 0.23 -27.94 -1.27
CA TYR A 132 -0.36 -27.19 -0.17
C TYR A 132 0.68 -26.30 0.48
N GLY A 133 0.26 -25.25 1.16
CA GLY A 133 1.21 -24.40 1.83
C GLY A 133 0.59 -23.16 2.44
N GLY A 134 1.46 -22.25 2.85
CA GLY A 134 1.05 -20.96 3.38
C GLY A 134 2.17 -19.95 3.30
N ALA A 135 1.80 -18.67 3.23
CA ALA A 135 2.76 -17.58 3.17
C ALA A 135 2.29 -16.43 4.07
N ILE A 136 3.28 -15.81 4.71
CA ILE A 136 3.13 -14.66 5.60
C ILE A 136 4.07 -13.56 5.12
N GLU A 137 3.54 -12.35 5.00
CA GLU A 137 4.32 -11.13 4.81
C GLU A 137 4.25 -10.30 6.09
N ILE A 138 5.42 -10.02 6.67
CA ILE A 138 5.61 -9.10 7.78
C ILE A 138 6.22 -7.82 7.22
N ARG A 139 5.67 -6.68 7.63
CA ARG A 139 6.20 -5.35 7.32
C ARG A 139 6.48 -4.59 8.60
N GLU A 140 7.44 -3.70 8.52
CA GLU A 140 7.55 -2.61 9.48
C GLU A 140 6.73 -1.40 9.01
N ASN A 141 6.18 -0.68 9.98
CA ASN A 141 5.51 0.60 9.78
C ASN A 141 6.25 1.68 10.56
N PHE A 142 6.71 2.70 9.84
CA PHE A 142 7.14 3.96 10.43
C PHE A 142 5.94 4.89 10.43
N THR A 143 5.23 4.98 11.54
CA THR A 143 4.29 6.09 11.70
C THR A 143 5.11 7.36 11.79
N GLY A 144 5.00 8.26 10.81
CA GLY A 144 5.69 9.54 10.84
C GLY A 144 5.39 10.26 12.16
N GLN A 145 6.41 10.38 13.02
CA GLN A 145 6.25 11.06 14.29
C GLN A 145 6.35 12.57 14.09
N SER A 146 5.41 13.31 14.68
CA SER A 146 5.54 14.75 14.85
C SER A 146 6.45 15.00 16.06
N SER A 147 7.65 15.54 15.83
CA SER A 147 8.49 16.03 16.92
C SER A 147 7.88 17.33 17.45
N ASN A 148 7.19 17.25 18.58
CA ASN A 148 6.59 18.42 19.22
C ASN A 148 7.57 19.12 20.19
N ASN A 149 8.78 18.57 20.37
CA ASN A 149 9.78 19.12 21.28
C ASN A 149 11.20 18.89 20.74
N ALA A 150 12.07 19.89 20.84
CA ALA A 150 13.49 19.81 20.47
C ALA A 150 14.31 18.77 21.28
N SER A 151 13.66 18.00 22.16
CA SER A 151 14.27 17.11 23.16
C SER A 151 13.82 15.64 23.08
N THR A 152 12.93 15.25 22.17
CA THR A 152 12.71 13.81 21.93
C THR A 152 13.94 13.28 21.18
N GLY A 153 14.86 12.66 21.92
CA GLY A 153 16.06 12.05 21.37
C GLY A 153 15.74 10.93 20.38
N ALA A 154 16.75 10.47 19.64
CA ALA A 154 16.60 9.51 18.56
C ALA A 154 15.81 8.23 18.93
N SER A 155 15.89 7.82 20.19
CA SER A 155 15.22 6.67 20.80
C SER A 155 13.71 6.85 21.03
N GLY A 156 13.19 8.10 21.04
CA GLY A 156 11.76 8.36 20.98
C GLY A 156 11.16 8.00 19.61
N TYR A 157 11.97 8.03 18.55
CA TYR A 157 11.52 7.76 17.17
C TYR A 157 11.35 6.26 16.90
N SER A 158 12.21 5.40 17.45
CA SER A 158 12.12 3.94 17.26
C SER A 158 11.03 3.26 18.07
N SER A 159 10.53 3.91 19.13
CA SER A 159 9.51 3.33 20.03
C SER A 159 8.08 3.37 19.48
N THR A 160 7.82 4.00 18.33
CA THR A 160 6.54 3.89 17.59
C THR A 160 6.62 2.99 16.37
N GLU A 161 7.77 2.37 16.11
CA GLU A 161 7.87 1.37 15.04
C GLU A 161 7.01 0.16 15.41
N THR A 162 6.21 -0.30 14.45
CA THR A 162 5.37 -1.48 14.64
C THR A 162 5.67 -2.50 13.55
N LEU A 163 5.70 -3.78 13.93
CA LEU A 163 5.65 -4.88 13.00
C LEU A 163 4.19 -5.33 12.83
N PHE A 164 3.77 -5.52 11.59
CA PHE A 164 2.42 -5.98 11.29
C PHE A 164 2.41 -7.00 10.16
N VAL A 165 1.41 -7.89 10.21
CA VAL A 165 1.17 -8.90 9.18
C VAL A 165 0.34 -8.28 8.06
N ARG A 166 0.90 -8.25 6.85
CA ARG A 166 0.25 -7.65 5.68
C ARG A 166 -0.39 -8.68 4.75
N ARG A 167 0.12 -9.91 4.74
CA ARG A 167 -0.49 -11.07 4.09
C ARG A 167 -0.29 -12.28 5.00
N ALA A 168 -1.31 -13.12 5.10
CA ALA A 168 -1.27 -14.40 5.80
C ALA A 168 -2.37 -15.27 5.20
N PHE A 169 -1.98 -16.24 4.37
CA PHE A 169 -2.91 -17.12 3.70
C PHE A 169 -2.36 -18.53 3.60
N ALA A 170 -3.27 -19.50 3.53
CA ALA A 170 -2.99 -20.87 3.17
C ALA A 170 -3.48 -21.14 1.74
N TYR A 171 -2.96 -22.18 1.11
CA TYR A 171 -3.41 -22.60 -0.21
C TYR A 171 -3.34 -24.10 -0.39
N VAL A 172 -4.13 -24.60 -1.35
CA VAL A 172 -4.01 -25.93 -1.95
C VAL A 172 -4.08 -25.79 -3.46
N ALA A 173 -3.31 -26.58 -4.20
CA ALA A 173 -3.28 -26.52 -5.65
C ALA A 173 -2.99 -27.87 -6.29
N ALA A 174 -3.61 -28.13 -7.43
CA ALA A 174 -3.30 -29.25 -8.30
C ALA A 174 -3.49 -28.83 -9.77
N ALA A 175 -2.63 -29.32 -10.66
CA ALA A 175 -2.66 -28.95 -12.07
C ALA A 175 -4.00 -29.24 -12.76
N ASN A 176 -4.75 -30.25 -12.29
CA ASN A 176 -6.05 -30.65 -12.84
C ASN A 176 -7.26 -30.01 -12.14
N VAL A 177 -7.10 -29.39 -10.97
CA VAL A 177 -8.23 -28.84 -10.18
C VAL A 177 -8.15 -27.32 -10.05
N GLY A 178 -6.96 -26.75 -10.07
CA GLY A 178 -6.76 -25.32 -9.90
C GLY A 178 -5.99 -24.99 -8.63
N LEU A 179 -6.10 -23.74 -8.20
CA LEU A 179 -5.54 -23.18 -6.99
C LEU A 179 -6.67 -22.62 -6.13
N LEU A 180 -6.70 -22.99 -4.85
CA LEU A 180 -7.56 -22.41 -3.84
C LEU A 180 -6.69 -21.74 -2.77
N ARG A 181 -6.97 -20.48 -2.45
CA ARG A 181 -6.32 -19.70 -1.39
C ARG A 181 -7.35 -19.25 -0.37
N VAL A 182 -6.97 -19.25 0.91
CA VAL A 182 -7.80 -18.77 2.01
C VAL A 182 -6.97 -17.93 2.97
N GLY A 183 -7.45 -16.74 3.31
CA GLY A 183 -6.84 -15.85 4.30
C GLY A 183 -6.68 -14.43 3.80
N GLN A 184 -5.81 -13.66 4.45
CA GLN A 184 -5.47 -12.30 4.08
C GLN A 184 -4.43 -12.33 2.95
N GLY A 185 -4.83 -11.95 1.75
CA GLY A 185 -3.91 -12.01 0.61
C GLY A 185 -4.49 -11.45 -0.68
N ASP A 186 -3.70 -11.56 -1.74
CA ASP A 186 -4.02 -11.03 -3.05
C ASP A 186 -5.30 -11.65 -3.64
N GLY A 187 -6.15 -10.80 -4.23
CA GLY A 187 -7.31 -11.21 -5.00
C GLY A 187 -6.97 -11.52 -6.47
N LEU A 188 -8.01 -11.68 -7.28
CA LEU A 188 -7.89 -12.00 -8.71
C LEU A 188 -7.12 -10.91 -9.49
N MET A 189 -7.31 -9.62 -9.17
CA MET A 189 -6.66 -8.55 -9.94
C MET A 189 -5.13 -8.62 -9.79
N SER A 190 -4.63 -8.78 -8.58
CA SER A 190 -3.21 -8.97 -8.26
C SER A 190 -2.69 -10.30 -8.79
N LEU A 191 -3.45 -11.38 -8.67
CA LEU A 191 -3.03 -12.68 -9.19
C LEU A 191 -2.95 -12.72 -10.72
N TYR A 192 -3.80 -11.94 -11.41
CA TYR A 192 -3.84 -11.87 -12.86
C TYR A 192 -2.83 -10.88 -13.45
N ASP A 193 -2.82 -9.65 -12.96
CA ASP A 193 -1.95 -8.59 -13.47
C ASP A 193 -0.56 -8.64 -12.91
N ASN A 194 -0.53 -8.84 -11.59
CA ASN A 194 0.65 -8.77 -10.78
C ASN A 194 1.46 -7.47 -10.95
N GLY A 195 0.91 -6.38 -11.48
CA GLY A 195 1.64 -5.13 -11.73
C GLY A 195 2.08 -4.90 -13.18
N VAL A 196 1.89 -5.87 -14.09
CA VAL A 196 2.38 -5.81 -15.49
C VAL A 196 1.70 -4.73 -16.29
N THR A 197 0.38 -4.69 -16.29
CA THR A 197 -0.42 -3.75 -17.09
C THR A 197 -0.54 -2.38 -16.42
N THR A 198 -0.23 -2.32 -15.13
CA THR A 198 -0.22 -1.09 -14.32
C THR A 198 1.18 -0.46 -14.19
N PHE A 199 2.21 -1.13 -14.70
CA PHE A 199 3.61 -0.69 -14.71
C PHE A 199 4.19 -0.41 -13.31
N GLN A 200 3.67 -1.10 -12.29
CA GLN A 200 4.08 -0.92 -10.88
C GLN A 200 5.46 -1.54 -10.58
N PHE A 201 6.18 -2.03 -11.58
CA PHE A 201 7.52 -2.58 -11.44
C PHE A 201 8.64 -1.59 -11.78
N LEU A 202 8.32 -0.40 -12.30
CA LEU A 202 9.37 0.55 -12.64
C LEU A 202 10.10 1.04 -11.37
N PRO A 203 11.44 1.23 -11.42
CA PRO A 203 12.24 1.68 -10.27
C PRO A 203 11.82 3.04 -9.71
N SER A 204 11.16 3.87 -10.53
CA SER A 204 10.54 5.11 -10.07
C SER A 204 9.25 4.74 -9.36
N GLY A 205 9.33 4.74 -8.02
CA GLY A 205 8.26 4.65 -7.02
C GLY A 205 6.90 4.18 -7.53
N ASN A 206 6.43 3.08 -6.97
CA ASN A 206 5.08 2.62 -7.26
C ASN A 206 4.13 3.82 -7.17
N LEU A 207 3.39 4.10 -8.26
CA LEU A 207 2.37 5.16 -8.27
C LEU A 207 1.32 4.94 -7.16
N ASN A 208 1.35 3.75 -6.56
CA ASN A 208 0.55 3.25 -5.47
C ASN A 208 1.36 3.05 -4.18
N GLY A 209 0.83 3.51 -3.04
CA GLY A 209 1.06 2.85 -1.76
C GLY A 209 2.45 2.98 -1.14
N GLY A 210 2.95 4.21 -0.99
CA GLY A 210 4.03 4.52 -0.06
C GLY A 210 5.27 5.20 -0.64
N ASP A 211 5.45 5.22 -1.96
CA ASP A 211 6.65 5.82 -2.55
C ASP A 211 6.32 7.25 -2.99
N LEU A 212 5.73 7.45 -4.19
CA LEU A 212 5.36 8.80 -4.66
C LEU A 212 4.28 9.44 -3.78
N GLN A 213 3.32 8.65 -3.29
CA GLN A 213 2.25 9.18 -2.45
C GLN A 213 2.77 9.63 -1.07
N SER A 214 3.79 8.99 -0.49
CA SER A 214 4.25 9.38 0.86
C SER A 214 5.01 10.69 0.88
N VAL A 215 5.65 11.04 -0.24
CA VAL A 215 6.46 12.27 -0.36
C VAL A 215 5.66 13.47 -0.84
N LEU A 216 4.48 13.24 -1.42
CA LEU A 216 3.57 14.31 -1.81
C LEU A 216 2.82 14.86 -0.59
N PRO A 217 2.67 16.19 -0.46
CA PRO A 217 1.80 16.79 0.55
C PRO A 217 0.40 16.16 0.53
N GLY A 218 -0.18 15.87 1.71
CA GLY A 218 -1.43 15.11 1.81
C GLY A 218 -2.62 15.74 1.05
N ASN A 219 -2.61 17.06 0.83
CA ASN A 219 -3.63 17.77 0.06
C ASN A 219 -3.49 17.64 -1.47
N VAL A 220 -2.41 17.06 -1.99
CA VAL A 220 -2.19 16.82 -3.43
C VAL A 220 -2.05 15.36 -3.82
N GLN A 221 -2.12 14.45 -2.84
CA GLN A 221 -2.06 13.02 -3.11
C GLN A 221 -3.25 12.61 -3.95
N VAL A 222 -2.99 12.18 -5.18
CA VAL A 222 -4.00 11.58 -6.05
C VAL A 222 -4.08 10.09 -5.71
N PRO A 223 -5.24 9.58 -5.24
CA PRO A 223 -5.44 8.15 -5.01
C PRO A 223 -5.08 7.33 -6.25
N TYR A 224 -4.32 6.26 -6.07
CA TYR A 224 -3.99 5.33 -7.14
C TYR A 224 -5.14 4.35 -7.34
N ALA A 225 -5.83 4.47 -8.46
CA ALA A 225 -7.11 3.80 -8.68
C ALA A 225 -6.96 2.32 -9.05
N PHE A 226 -5.76 1.83 -9.36
CA PHE A 226 -5.55 0.45 -9.77
C PHE A 226 -5.17 -0.41 -8.56
N PHE A 227 -5.97 -1.46 -8.33
CA PHE A 227 -5.87 -2.24 -7.10
C PHE A 227 -4.89 -3.40 -7.18
N ALA A 228 -4.44 -3.78 -8.38
CA ALA A 228 -3.36 -4.76 -8.53
C ALA A 228 -2.18 -4.33 -7.66
N THR A 229 -1.74 -5.19 -6.76
CA THR A 229 -0.65 -4.95 -5.79
C THR A 229 -0.90 -3.81 -4.80
N ALA A 230 -2.15 -3.31 -4.71
CA ALA A 230 -2.58 -2.28 -3.78
C ALA A 230 -3.01 -2.87 -2.44
N GLY A 231 -2.76 -2.11 -1.37
CA GLY A 231 -3.17 -2.47 -0.02
C GLY A 231 -4.64 -2.86 0.13
N ASN A 232 -5.50 -2.24 -0.66
CA ASN A 232 -6.94 -2.40 -0.57
C ASN A 232 -7.40 -3.71 -1.21
N GLU A 233 -6.58 -4.33 -2.05
CA GLU A 233 -6.88 -5.65 -2.61
C GLU A 233 -6.50 -6.79 -1.66
N TYR A 234 -5.41 -6.69 -0.89
CA TYR A 234 -4.93 -7.76 -0.02
C TYR A 234 -5.13 -7.50 1.48
N ALA A 235 -5.94 -6.50 1.86
CA ALA A 235 -6.20 -6.19 3.26
C ALA A 235 -7.20 -7.13 3.95
N ASN A 236 -8.17 -7.66 3.22
CA ASN A 236 -9.25 -8.47 3.79
C ASN A 236 -9.03 -9.98 3.65
N ASN A 237 -9.62 -10.74 4.57
CA ASN A 237 -9.67 -12.20 4.46
C ASN A 237 -10.61 -12.60 3.34
N LYS A 238 -10.14 -13.51 2.49
CA LYS A 238 -10.90 -13.98 1.34
C LYS A 238 -10.59 -15.42 0.99
N ILE A 239 -11.50 -15.99 0.21
CA ILE A 239 -11.31 -17.23 -0.52
C ILE A 239 -11.09 -16.84 -1.98
N VAL A 240 -10.05 -17.37 -2.61
CA VAL A 240 -9.76 -17.17 -4.04
C VAL A 240 -9.57 -18.52 -4.69
N TYR A 241 -10.35 -18.80 -5.72
CA TYR A 241 -10.17 -19.95 -6.59
C TYR A 241 -9.72 -19.50 -7.98
N MET A 242 -8.77 -20.20 -8.56
CA MET A 242 -8.34 -20.06 -9.95
C MET A 242 -8.34 -21.44 -10.61
N SER A 243 -8.90 -21.55 -11.79
CA SER A 243 -8.87 -22.79 -12.57
C SER A 243 -7.44 -23.14 -13.02
N PRO A 244 -7.21 -24.38 -13.47
CA PRO A 244 -6.09 -24.67 -14.35
C PRO A 244 -6.07 -23.75 -15.58
N GLN A 245 -4.90 -23.64 -16.22
CA GLN A 245 -4.79 -22.97 -17.50
C GLN A 245 -5.11 -23.94 -18.65
N PHE A 246 -6.06 -23.55 -19.50
CA PHE A 246 -6.44 -24.28 -20.71
C PHE A 246 -6.09 -23.41 -21.92
N TYR A 247 -5.05 -23.81 -22.68
CA TYR A 247 -4.55 -23.03 -23.82
C TYR A 247 -4.21 -21.56 -23.47
N GLY A 248 -3.69 -21.35 -22.25
CA GLY A 248 -3.36 -20.03 -21.71
C GLY A 248 -4.53 -19.28 -21.07
N PHE A 249 -5.76 -19.79 -21.14
CA PHE A 249 -6.90 -19.23 -20.43
C PHE A 249 -7.06 -19.81 -19.03
N ASP A 250 -7.27 -18.97 -18.04
CA ASP A 250 -7.77 -19.37 -16.72
C ASP A 250 -8.90 -18.45 -16.26
N VAL A 251 -9.79 -19.01 -15.44
CA VAL A 251 -10.90 -18.28 -14.81
C VAL A 251 -10.74 -18.31 -13.31
N GLY A 252 -11.34 -17.35 -12.63
CA GLY A 252 -11.20 -17.24 -11.19
C GLY A 252 -12.42 -16.61 -10.55
N VAL A 253 -12.63 -16.98 -9.30
CA VAL A 253 -13.65 -16.40 -8.43
C VAL A 253 -13.04 -16.10 -7.08
N GLN A 254 -13.48 -15.03 -6.43
CA GLN A 254 -13.13 -14.72 -5.06
C GLN A 254 -14.35 -14.29 -4.26
N TRP A 255 -14.28 -14.48 -2.96
CA TRP A 255 -15.25 -13.97 -2.01
C TRP A 255 -14.58 -13.53 -0.71
N ALA A 256 -14.97 -12.36 -0.22
CA ALA A 256 -14.60 -11.83 1.07
C ALA A 256 -15.87 -11.41 1.83
N PRO A 257 -16.08 -11.88 3.08
CA PRO A 257 -17.29 -11.56 3.83
C PRO A 257 -17.40 -10.08 4.16
N ASN A 258 -16.27 -9.42 4.40
CA ASN A 258 -16.20 -8.00 4.77
C ASN A 258 -14.77 -7.44 4.54
N THR A 259 -14.52 -6.21 5.00
CA THR A 259 -13.22 -5.53 4.88
C THR A 259 -12.19 -5.93 5.95
N SER A 260 -12.52 -6.82 6.89
CA SER A 260 -11.63 -7.25 7.98
C SER A 260 -10.64 -8.31 7.53
N ASN A 261 -9.54 -8.41 8.27
CA ASN A 261 -8.65 -9.56 8.31
C ASN A 261 -9.06 -10.62 9.36
N GLY A 262 -10.29 -10.56 9.89
CA GLY A 262 -10.84 -11.56 10.80
C GLY A 262 -10.28 -11.52 12.23
N PHE A 263 -9.30 -10.67 12.52
CA PHE A 263 -8.78 -10.43 13.87
C PHE A 263 -9.37 -9.14 14.44
N GLY A 264 -9.98 -9.25 15.61
CA GLY A 264 -10.78 -8.17 16.21
C GLY A 264 -12.27 -8.48 16.13
N SER A 265 -12.71 -9.44 16.95
CA SER A 265 -14.13 -9.65 17.16
C SER A 265 -14.71 -8.40 17.80
N CYS A 266 -15.69 -7.78 17.14
CA CYS A 266 -16.58 -6.88 17.85
C CYS A 266 -17.45 -7.72 18.78
N ALA A 267 -17.03 -7.84 20.04
CA ALA A 267 -17.81 -8.52 21.07
C ALA A 267 -19.21 -7.90 21.21
N VAL A 268 -19.31 -6.60 20.92
CA VAL A 268 -20.57 -5.85 20.83
C VAL A 268 -20.59 -5.09 19.51
N ALA A 269 -21.70 -5.18 18.79
CA ALA A 269 -21.91 -4.42 17.56
C ALA A 269 -21.82 -2.91 17.84
N SER A 270 -20.86 -2.24 17.22
CA SER A 270 -20.67 -0.78 17.35
C SER A 270 -20.10 -0.21 16.04
N SER A 271 -20.16 1.11 15.89
CA SER A 271 -19.54 1.79 14.74
C SER A 271 -18.09 1.33 14.56
N THR A 272 -17.57 1.37 13.33
CA THR A 272 -16.26 0.83 12.93
C THR A 272 -16.12 -0.70 12.89
N CYS A 273 -17.06 -1.46 13.47
CA CYS A 273 -17.05 -2.92 13.40
C CYS A 273 -17.15 -3.44 11.96
N PRO A 274 -16.18 -4.24 11.49
CA PRO A 274 -16.12 -4.62 10.08
C PRO A 274 -17.16 -5.66 9.69
N SER A 275 -17.72 -6.41 10.65
CA SER A 275 -18.77 -7.41 10.41
C SER A 275 -20.20 -6.84 10.41
N LEU A 276 -20.37 -5.52 10.49
CA LEU A 276 -21.72 -4.92 10.52
C LEU A 276 -22.43 -5.03 9.17
N SER A 277 -23.62 -5.62 9.21
CA SER A 277 -24.59 -5.57 8.11
C SER A 277 -25.40 -4.26 8.09
N SER A 278 -25.56 -3.59 9.25
CA SER A 278 -26.25 -2.30 9.39
C SER A 278 -25.65 -1.42 10.47
N SER A 279 -25.78 -0.09 10.36
CA SER A 279 -25.30 0.89 11.35
C SER A 279 -26.08 2.21 11.29
N PRO A 280 -26.33 2.87 12.45
CA PRO A 280 -26.88 4.23 12.47
C PRO A 280 -25.85 5.32 12.14
N VAL A 281 -24.60 4.96 11.85
CA VAL A 281 -23.52 5.90 11.48
C VAL A 281 -23.38 5.93 9.95
N ALA A 282 -23.56 7.09 9.32
CA ALA A 282 -23.57 7.19 7.85
C ALA A 282 -22.25 6.72 7.19
N LEU A 283 -21.12 7.04 7.82
CA LEU A 283 -19.78 6.67 7.31
C LEU A 283 -19.54 5.16 7.28
N ASP A 284 -20.24 4.39 8.11
CA ASP A 284 -20.16 2.93 8.09
C ASP A 284 -20.68 2.34 6.78
N GLY A 285 -21.55 3.07 6.06
CA GLY A 285 -22.04 2.67 4.74
C GLY A 285 -20.96 2.59 3.65
N ALA A 286 -19.76 3.10 3.90
CA ALA A 286 -18.61 2.93 3.02
C ALA A 286 -17.93 1.55 3.15
N ARG A 287 -18.38 0.67 4.05
CA ARG A 287 -17.79 -0.66 4.21
C ARG A 287 -18.46 -1.67 3.31
N VAL A 288 -17.66 -2.43 2.57
CA VAL A 288 -18.15 -3.53 1.74
C VAL A 288 -18.50 -4.76 2.58
N ILE A 289 -19.56 -5.45 2.19
CA ILE A 289 -19.93 -6.77 2.69
C ILE A 289 -20.15 -7.72 1.51
N ASN A 290 -19.83 -9.00 1.69
CA ASN A 290 -19.96 -10.03 0.64
C ASN A 290 -19.31 -9.61 -0.69
N GLN A 291 -18.09 -9.07 -0.62
CA GLN A 291 -17.32 -8.66 -1.78
C GLN A 291 -16.94 -9.89 -2.59
N THR A 292 -17.42 -9.94 -3.83
CA THR A 292 -17.27 -11.07 -4.74
C THR A 292 -16.65 -10.57 -6.02
N ALA A 293 -15.68 -11.30 -6.57
CA ALA A 293 -15.19 -11.01 -7.91
C ALA A 293 -15.13 -12.29 -8.74
N ALA A 294 -15.30 -12.11 -10.04
CA ALA A 294 -15.08 -13.15 -11.03
C ALA A 294 -14.22 -12.57 -12.15
N GLY A 295 -13.37 -13.40 -12.75
CA GLY A 295 -12.50 -12.94 -13.81
C GLY A 295 -12.05 -14.04 -14.74
N VAL A 296 -11.45 -13.58 -15.84
CA VAL A 296 -10.79 -14.40 -16.83
C VAL A 296 -9.45 -13.77 -17.17
N ARG A 297 -8.45 -14.61 -17.41
CA ARG A 297 -7.13 -14.22 -17.88
C ARG A 297 -6.73 -15.08 -19.06
N TYR A 298 -6.07 -14.45 -20.02
CA TYR A 298 -5.23 -15.09 -21.01
C TYR A 298 -3.77 -14.76 -20.72
N GLN A 299 -2.92 -15.78 -20.65
CA GLN A 299 -1.47 -15.65 -20.61
C GLN A 299 -0.85 -16.69 -21.54
N GLY A 300 -0.09 -16.23 -22.53
CA GLY A 300 0.49 -17.12 -23.52
C GLY A 300 1.55 -16.47 -24.40
N LYS A 301 2.00 -17.22 -25.41
CA LYS A 301 2.97 -16.75 -26.41
C LYS A 301 2.49 -17.12 -27.81
N PHE A 302 2.62 -16.18 -28.75
CA PHE A 302 2.35 -16.38 -30.18
C PHE A 302 3.59 -15.97 -30.97
N ALA A 303 4.28 -16.93 -31.60
CA ALA A 303 5.46 -16.65 -32.44
C ALA A 303 6.51 -15.72 -31.76
N GLY A 304 6.75 -15.92 -30.46
CA GLY A 304 7.68 -15.10 -29.68
C GLY A 304 7.08 -13.84 -29.03
N LEU A 305 5.86 -13.43 -29.41
CA LEU A 305 5.10 -12.38 -28.74
C LEU A 305 4.42 -12.95 -27.48
N GLY A 306 4.85 -12.49 -26.30
CA GLY A 306 4.14 -12.74 -25.05
C GLY A 306 2.88 -11.89 -24.96
N VAL A 307 1.77 -12.48 -24.55
CA VAL A 307 0.49 -11.78 -24.36
C VAL A 307 -0.03 -12.07 -22.97
N LEU A 308 -0.39 -11.01 -22.26
CA LEU A 308 -1.16 -11.04 -21.04
C LEU A 308 -2.41 -10.18 -21.26
N ALA A 309 -3.58 -10.74 -21.04
CA ALA A 309 -4.83 -10.00 -21.04
C ALA A 309 -5.72 -10.54 -19.93
N TYR A 310 -6.43 -9.68 -19.22
CA TYR A 310 -7.37 -10.13 -18.20
C TYR A 310 -8.50 -9.14 -18.00
N GLY A 311 -9.59 -9.64 -17.42
CA GLY A 311 -10.70 -8.85 -16.93
C GLY A 311 -11.23 -9.44 -15.63
N VAL A 312 -11.44 -8.59 -14.64
CA VAL A 312 -12.09 -8.92 -13.36
C VAL A 312 -13.27 -8.00 -13.18
N TYR A 313 -14.41 -8.57 -12.82
CA TYR A 313 -15.59 -7.84 -12.37
C TYR A 313 -15.78 -8.11 -10.88
N GLU A 314 -15.91 -7.05 -10.09
CA GLU A 314 -16.03 -7.11 -8.64
C GLU A 314 -17.25 -6.34 -8.16
N PHE A 315 -18.04 -6.96 -7.28
CA PHE A 315 -19.27 -6.42 -6.75
C PHE A 315 -19.43 -6.75 -5.26
N SER A 316 -20.18 -5.94 -4.52
CA SER A 316 -20.44 -6.18 -3.11
C SER A 316 -21.72 -5.47 -2.65
N GLY A 317 -22.27 -5.91 -1.51
CA GLY A 317 -23.15 -5.06 -0.73
C GLY A 317 -22.36 -4.02 0.06
N HIS A 318 -23.05 -3.20 0.86
CA HIS A 318 -22.42 -2.35 1.85
C HIS A 318 -23.20 -2.40 3.18
N THR A 319 -22.58 -1.97 4.28
CA THR A 319 -23.32 -1.82 5.55
C THR A 319 -24.51 -0.87 5.34
N ASN A 320 -25.72 -1.30 5.72
CA ASN A 320 -26.93 -0.51 5.56
C ASN A 320 -27.01 0.61 6.61
N TYR A 321 -27.31 1.83 6.17
CA TYR A 321 -27.56 2.94 7.09
C TYR A 321 -28.97 2.84 7.69
N THR A 322 -29.08 2.87 9.02
CA THR A 322 -30.36 2.78 9.75
C THR A 322 -30.68 4.01 10.60
N GLY A 323 -29.85 5.05 10.52
CA GLY A 323 -30.06 6.29 11.26
C GLY A 323 -31.05 7.25 10.58
N PRO A 324 -31.40 8.36 11.23
CA PRO A 324 -32.24 9.40 10.63
C PRO A 324 -31.58 10.02 9.39
N VAL A 325 -32.28 10.02 8.26
CA VAL A 325 -31.79 10.68 7.05
C VAL A 325 -31.96 12.19 7.17
N THR A 326 -30.86 12.93 7.17
CA THR A 326 -30.82 14.39 7.10
C THR A 326 -30.22 14.84 5.77
N SER A 327 -30.24 16.14 5.49
CA SER A 327 -29.60 16.71 4.29
C SER A 327 -28.08 16.53 4.24
N SER A 328 -27.44 16.16 5.35
CA SER A 328 -26.00 15.86 5.43
C SER A 328 -25.68 14.36 5.45
N THR A 329 -26.69 13.48 5.45
CA THR A 329 -26.48 12.03 5.43
C THR A 329 -25.86 11.60 4.09
N ILE A 330 -24.65 11.06 4.16
CA ILE A 330 -23.98 10.45 3.01
C ILE A 330 -24.44 9.00 2.90
N THR A 331 -25.11 8.66 1.81
CA THR A 331 -25.42 7.27 1.45
C THR A 331 -24.41 6.77 0.41
N TYR A 332 -24.33 5.46 0.23
CA TYR A 332 -23.38 4.80 -0.66
C TYR A 332 -24.11 3.89 -1.63
N ASN A 333 -23.58 3.74 -2.83
CA ASN A 333 -24.03 2.72 -3.77
C ASN A 333 -23.25 1.42 -3.53
N PRO A 334 -23.86 0.24 -3.73
CA PRO A 334 -23.13 -1.02 -3.78
C PRO A 334 -21.89 -0.95 -4.68
N LEU A 335 -20.83 -1.64 -4.28
CA LEU A 335 -19.63 -1.73 -5.09
C LEU A 335 -19.94 -2.55 -6.34
N SER A 336 -19.51 -2.07 -7.50
CA SER A 336 -19.72 -2.75 -8.79
C SER A 336 -18.78 -2.15 -9.83
N PHE A 337 -17.62 -2.75 -10.06
CA PHE A 337 -16.62 -2.23 -10.98
C PHE A 337 -15.92 -3.34 -11.76
N TYR A 338 -15.28 -2.95 -12.85
CA TYR A 338 -14.44 -3.83 -13.66
C TYR A 338 -13.02 -3.28 -13.71
N ASN A 339 -12.05 -4.21 -13.69
CA ASN A 339 -10.63 -3.94 -13.88
C ASN A 339 -10.12 -4.86 -14.99
N ALA A 340 -9.56 -4.27 -16.05
CA ALA A 340 -9.09 -5.01 -17.20
C ALA A 340 -7.74 -4.47 -17.67
N GLY A 341 -6.86 -5.36 -18.11
CA GLY A 341 -5.53 -4.99 -18.56
C GLY A 341 -5.07 -5.84 -19.72
N VAL A 342 -4.20 -5.26 -20.55
CA VAL A 342 -3.51 -5.96 -21.62
C VAL A 342 -2.04 -5.55 -21.66
N ALA A 343 -1.15 -6.50 -21.88
CA ALA A 343 0.26 -6.28 -22.11
C ALA A 343 0.80 -7.23 -23.18
N LEU A 344 1.66 -6.68 -24.03
CA LEU A 344 2.33 -7.36 -25.12
C LEU A 344 3.83 -7.25 -24.90
N THR A 345 4.53 -8.39 -24.87
CA THR A 345 5.98 -8.45 -24.62
C THR A 345 6.71 -9.08 -25.79
N TYR A 346 7.69 -8.36 -26.36
CA TYR A 346 8.51 -8.86 -27.46
C TYR A 346 9.91 -8.25 -27.41
N ALA A 347 10.94 -9.08 -27.58
CA ALA A 347 12.35 -8.64 -27.64
C ALA A 347 12.75 -7.66 -26.52
N GLY A 348 12.30 -7.91 -25.28
CA GLY A 348 12.57 -7.05 -24.12
C GLY A 348 11.63 -5.85 -23.97
N PHE A 349 10.88 -5.46 -25.00
CA PHE A 349 9.82 -4.45 -24.87
C PHE A 349 8.57 -5.05 -24.24
N THR A 350 7.90 -4.29 -23.37
CA THR A 350 6.53 -4.56 -22.93
C THR A 350 5.69 -3.31 -23.11
N VAL A 351 4.63 -3.39 -23.90
CA VAL A 351 3.65 -2.31 -24.09
C VAL A 351 2.31 -2.78 -23.57
N GLY A 352 1.60 -1.92 -22.85
CA GLY A 352 0.34 -2.32 -22.25
C GLY A 352 -0.39 -1.19 -21.57
N GLY A 353 -1.48 -1.55 -20.90
CA GLY A 353 -2.28 -0.63 -20.13
C GLY A 353 -3.36 -1.33 -19.33
N ASN A 354 -3.89 -0.61 -18.36
CA ASN A 354 -4.96 -1.04 -17.50
C ASN A 354 -6.09 -0.03 -17.51
N TYR A 355 -7.31 -0.52 -17.36
CA TYR A 355 -8.52 0.25 -17.21
C TYR A 355 -9.26 -0.21 -15.95
N ILE A 356 -9.80 0.75 -15.20
CA ILE A 356 -10.72 0.49 -14.11
C ILE A 356 -11.91 1.46 -14.17
N GLY A 357 -13.13 0.93 -13.98
CA GLY A 357 -14.32 1.76 -13.99
C GLY A 357 -15.54 1.12 -13.34
N GLY A 358 -16.48 1.97 -12.91
CA GLY A 358 -17.73 1.54 -12.27
C GLY A 358 -18.04 2.25 -10.95
N GLN A 359 -18.88 1.61 -10.14
CA GLN A 359 -19.34 2.09 -8.82
C GLN A 359 -18.29 1.77 -7.75
N VAL A 360 -17.16 2.47 -7.77
CA VAL A 360 -16.09 2.34 -6.79
C VAL A 360 -15.42 3.70 -6.61
N ASN A 361 -14.83 3.96 -5.46
CA ASN A 361 -13.98 5.12 -5.26
C ASN A 361 -12.53 4.80 -5.69
N GLY A 362 -11.66 5.80 -5.75
CA GLY A 362 -10.24 5.60 -6.08
C GLY A 362 -9.44 4.79 -5.04
N GLN A 363 -10.12 4.15 -4.09
CA GLN A 363 -9.58 3.45 -2.92
C GLN A 363 -10.36 2.13 -2.66
N GLY A 364 -10.97 1.52 -3.67
CA GLY A 364 -11.56 0.18 -3.56
C GLY A 364 -12.78 0.09 -2.61
N ALA A 365 -13.42 1.21 -2.30
CA ALA A 365 -14.63 1.26 -1.48
C ALA A 365 -15.84 1.75 -2.29
N PRO A 366 -17.08 1.53 -1.80
CA PRO A 366 -18.30 2.11 -2.33
C PRO A 366 -18.15 3.61 -2.55
N LYS A 367 -18.66 4.09 -3.69
CA LYS A 367 -18.75 5.54 -3.91
C LYS A 367 -19.98 6.11 -3.20
N PRO A 368 -19.94 7.38 -2.75
CA PRO A 368 -21.12 8.08 -2.29
C PRO A 368 -22.22 8.10 -3.37
N ALA A 369 -23.48 8.01 -2.95
CA ALA A 369 -24.63 8.20 -3.82
C ALA A 369 -24.59 9.60 -4.46
N GLY A 370 -24.98 9.70 -5.73
CA GLY A 370 -24.84 10.92 -6.52
C GLY A 370 -23.41 11.25 -6.97
N GLY A 371 -22.38 10.54 -6.48
CA GLY A 371 -21.01 10.63 -7.00
C GLY A 371 -20.91 10.04 -8.41
N SER A 372 -20.05 10.61 -9.26
CA SER A 372 -19.78 10.06 -10.59
C SER A 372 -19.13 8.68 -10.50
N ALA A 373 -19.40 7.79 -11.46
CA ALA A 373 -18.66 6.53 -11.56
C ALA A 373 -17.16 6.77 -11.76
N MET A 374 -16.33 5.86 -11.28
CA MET A 374 -14.89 5.87 -11.57
C MET A 374 -14.66 5.53 -13.04
N ASN A 375 -13.69 6.23 -13.63
CA ASN A 375 -13.14 5.92 -14.95
C ASN A 375 -11.66 6.32 -14.92
N ALA A 376 -10.79 5.32 -14.88
CA ALA A 376 -9.36 5.51 -14.81
C ALA A 376 -8.65 4.56 -15.77
N TRP A 377 -7.59 5.05 -16.41
CA TRP A 377 -6.75 4.26 -17.29
C TRP A 377 -5.28 4.62 -17.10
N THR A 378 -4.42 3.63 -17.33
CA THR A 378 -2.98 3.79 -17.40
C THR A 378 -2.47 3.05 -18.62
N ALA A 379 -1.43 3.59 -19.25
CA ALA A 379 -0.75 2.98 -20.36
C ALA A 379 0.74 3.23 -20.23
N GLY A 380 1.55 2.31 -20.74
CA GLY A 380 2.99 2.43 -20.60
C GLY A 380 3.75 1.53 -21.56
N VAL A 381 5.05 1.79 -21.58
CA VAL A 381 6.05 0.99 -22.27
C VAL A 381 7.23 0.79 -21.34
N THR A 382 7.77 -0.42 -21.32
CA THR A 382 9.04 -0.73 -20.68
C THR A 382 9.94 -1.45 -21.66
N TYR A 383 11.25 -1.34 -21.44
CA TYR A 383 12.27 -2.07 -22.15
C TYR A 383 13.24 -2.66 -21.15
N LYS A 384 13.47 -3.97 -21.25
CA LYS A 384 14.41 -4.72 -20.43
C LYS A 384 15.53 -5.27 -21.31
N THR A 385 16.77 -4.92 -20.97
CA THR A 385 17.97 -5.47 -21.60
C THR A 385 19.00 -5.82 -20.51
N GLY A 386 19.27 -7.11 -20.36
CA GLY A 386 20.12 -7.62 -19.28
C GLY A 386 19.62 -7.14 -17.89
N PRO A 387 20.48 -6.49 -17.09
CA PRO A 387 20.11 -5.99 -15.76
C PRO A 387 19.32 -4.68 -15.79
N LEU A 388 19.25 -3.99 -16.93
CA LEU A 388 18.63 -2.68 -17.04
C LEU A 388 17.16 -2.81 -17.40
N THR A 389 16.32 -2.05 -16.69
CA THR A 389 14.92 -1.84 -17.06
C THR A 389 14.63 -0.34 -17.07
N MET A 390 14.06 0.13 -18.17
CA MET A 390 13.59 1.51 -18.32
C MET A 390 12.15 1.51 -18.77
N GLY A 391 11.40 2.56 -18.49
CA GLY A 391 10.04 2.67 -18.96
C GLY A 391 9.42 4.03 -18.72
N ARG A 392 8.26 4.22 -19.33
CA ARG A 392 7.45 5.41 -19.23
C ARG A 392 5.98 5.03 -19.17
N GLY A 393 5.24 5.66 -18.27
CA GLY A 393 3.80 5.51 -18.15
C GLY A 393 3.07 6.84 -18.31
N ARG A 394 1.79 6.77 -18.66
CA ARG A 394 0.83 7.87 -18.60
C ARG A 394 -0.48 7.37 -18.00
N ARG A 395 -1.07 8.20 -17.15
CA ARG A 395 -2.33 7.91 -16.46
C ARG A 395 -3.32 9.05 -16.66
N GLY A 396 -4.61 8.70 -16.70
CA GLY A 396 -5.72 9.64 -16.63
C GLY A 396 -6.84 9.08 -15.75
N ASP A 397 -7.34 9.89 -14.82
CA ASP A 397 -8.41 9.49 -13.92
C ASP A 397 -9.52 10.52 -13.84
N ARG A 398 -10.75 10.02 -13.75
CA ARG A 398 -11.92 10.76 -13.30
C ARG A 398 -12.48 10.01 -12.11
N GLN A 399 -12.21 10.52 -10.91
CA GLN A 399 -12.69 9.93 -9.66
C GLN A 399 -14.03 10.52 -9.23
N PRO A 400 -14.86 9.76 -8.47
CA PRO A 400 -16.05 10.30 -7.85
C PRO A 400 -15.69 11.49 -6.96
N GLY A 401 -16.05 12.71 -7.39
CA GLY A 401 -15.96 13.88 -6.53
C GLY A 401 -16.99 13.79 -5.39
N ARG A 402 -16.68 14.38 -4.23
CA ARG A 402 -17.67 14.59 -3.17
C ARG A 402 -18.83 15.41 -3.76
N PRO A 403 -20.09 14.91 -3.72
CA PRO A 403 -21.25 15.73 -4.05
C PRO A 403 -21.24 16.95 -3.13
N GLY A 404 -21.10 18.15 -3.69
CA GLY A 404 -21.08 19.41 -2.92
C GLY A 404 -19.75 20.17 -2.89
N ALA A 405 -18.64 19.59 -3.36
CA ALA A 405 -17.47 20.40 -3.70
C ALA A 405 -17.77 21.15 -5.00
N ARG A 406 -18.40 22.34 -4.90
CA ARG A 406 -18.48 23.28 -6.02
C ARG A 406 -17.08 23.37 -6.60
N ARG A 407 -16.94 23.06 -7.89
CA ARG A 407 -15.77 23.49 -8.67
C ARG A 407 -15.57 24.97 -8.34
N GLN A 408 -14.53 25.30 -7.60
CA GLN A 408 -14.00 26.64 -7.64
C GLN A 408 -13.42 26.77 -9.05
N ASP A 409 -14.26 27.17 -10.01
CA ASP A 409 -13.79 27.53 -11.32
C ASP A 409 -12.71 28.61 -11.14
N PRO A 410 -11.49 28.42 -11.66
CA PRO A 410 -10.44 29.44 -11.64
C PRO A 410 -10.81 30.70 -12.45
N ALA A 411 -12.01 30.75 -13.05
CA ALA A 411 -12.48 31.80 -13.91
C ALA A 411 -13.09 33.01 -13.17
N ALA A 412 -13.10 33.03 -11.83
CA ALA A 412 -13.31 34.27 -11.08
C ALA A 412 -12.02 35.12 -11.07
N ARG A 413 -11.49 35.39 -12.26
CA ARG A 413 -10.50 36.45 -12.48
C ARG A 413 -11.22 37.75 -12.15
N VAL A 414 -10.97 38.27 -10.96
CA VAL A 414 -11.37 39.61 -10.52
C VAL A 414 -10.98 40.58 -11.63
N ARG A 415 -11.96 40.98 -12.45
CA ARG A 415 -11.79 42.11 -13.36
C ARG A 415 -11.63 43.32 -12.45
N HIS A 416 -10.40 43.78 -12.31
CA HIS A 416 -10.12 45.14 -11.87
C HIS A 416 -10.93 46.09 -12.76
N ARG A 417 -12.08 46.54 -12.25
CA ARG A 417 -12.76 47.71 -12.78
C ARG A 417 -11.81 48.88 -12.60
N ARG A 418 -11.18 49.30 -13.71
CA ARG A 418 -10.53 50.60 -13.82
C ARG A 418 -11.56 51.65 -13.40
N GLY A 419 -11.28 52.35 -12.31
CA GLY A 419 -12.03 53.51 -11.88
C GLY A 419 -12.00 54.56 -12.97
N ARG A 420 -13.18 54.84 -13.54
CA ARG A 420 -13.41 56.03 -14.34
C ARG A 420 -13.72 57.14 -13.34
N GLN A 421 -12.74 58.03 -13.12
CA GLN A 421 -12.98 59.32 -12.51
C GLN A 421 -14.03 60.06 -13.34
N LEU A 422 -15.19 60.31 -12.74
CA LEU A 422 -16.04 61.42 -13.15
C LEU A 422 -15.93 62.48 -12.06
N ARG A 423 -15.21 63.54 -12.43
CA ARG A 423 -15.32 64.86 -11.81
C ARG A 423 -16.74 65.32 -12.05
N ASP A 424 -17.44 65.80 -11.02
CA ASP A 424 -18.24 67.00 -11.15
C ASP A 424 -18.28 67.79 -9.85
N ARG A 425 -18.12 69.10 -10.03
CA ARG A 425 -18.04 70.17 -9.04
C ARG A 425 -19.46 70.65 -8.69
N ALA A 426 -19.73 70.90 -7.41
CA ALA A 426 -20.39 72.11 -6.88
C ALA A 426 -20.41 72.05 -5.34
N GLY A 427 -19.85 73.06 -4.66
CA GLY A 427 -19.83 73.21 -3.18
C GLY A 427 -21.09 73.92 -2.61
N PRO A 428 -21.03 74.71 -1.51
CA PRO A 428 -20.04 74.81 -0.42
C PRO A 428 -20.68 74.87 1.01
N ARG A 429 -19.85 75.16 2.03
CA ARG A 429 -20.11 75.52 3.47
C ARG A 429 -20.01 74.35 4.46
N GLY A 430 -19.25 74.40 5.56
CA GLY A 430 -18.40 75.44 6.12
C GLY A 430 -17.65 74.95 7.39
N LEU A 431 -16.57 75.67 7.67
CA LEU A 431 -15.97 76.00 8.99
C LEU A 431 -15.62 74.90 10.01
N GLY A 432 -14.32 74.81 10.31
CA GLY A 432 -13.78 74.26 11.55
C GLY A 432 -12.25 74.13 11.54
N ARG A 433 -11.54 75.21 11.93
CA ARG A 433 -10.11 75.24 12.31
C ARG A 433 -9.83 74.16 13.39
N VAL A 434 -8.62 73.60 13.55
CA VAL A 434 -7.52 74.18 14.35
C VAL A 434 -6.22 73.33 14.20
N HIS A 435 -5.10 74.04 14.02
CA HIS A 435 -3.66 73.82 14.33
C HIS A 435 -2.88 72.50 14.11
N LEU A 436 -1.82 72.63 13.29
CA LEU A 436 -0.50 71.95 13.29
C LEU A 436 0.43 72.55 14.39
N PRO A 437 1.73 72.18 14.60
CA PRO A 437 2.64 71.34 13.79
C PRO A 437 3.58 70.38 14.59
N GLY A 438 4.37 69.57 13.87
CA GLY A 438 5.54 68.89 14.45
C GLY A 438 6.30 68.00 13.46
N ALA A 439 7.22 68.61 12.71
CA ALA A 439 8.19 67.94 11.84
C ALA A 439 9.30 67.25 12.66
N GLN A 440 9.91 66.17 12.16
CA GLN A 440 11.27 66.19 11.61
C GLN A 440 11.73 64.80 11.15
N ALA A 441 12.43 64.82 10.02
CA ALA A 441 13.13 63.69 9.42
C ALA A 441 14.51 63.54 10.07
N GLU A 442 15.01 62.30 10.24
CA GLU A 442 16.45 62.10 10.39
C GLU A 442 16.96 60.79 9.73
N ARG A 443 18.24 60.86 9.41
CA ARG A 443 19.02 60.17 8.39
C ARG A 443 19.44 58.75 8.76
N VAL A 444 19.65 58.00 7.68
CA VAL A 444 20.52 56.83 7.56
C VAL A 444 21.94 57.10 8.09
N GLN A 445 22.47 56.23 8.96
CA GLN A 445 23.90 55.94 9.05
C GLN A 445 24.15 54.45 9.31
N LEU A 446 24.60 53.75 8.27
CA LEU A 446 25.27 52.46 8.35
C LEU A 446 26.66 52.66 8.98
N ARG A 447 26.96 51.93 10.06
CA ARG A 447 28.33 51.75 10.55
C ARG A 447 28.73 50.28 10.52
N HIS A 448 29.64 49.97 9.61
CA HIS A 448 30.50 48.79 9.64
C HIS A 448 31.32 48.77 10.93
N ARG A 449 31.33 47.64 11.65
CA ARG A 449 32.36 47.32 12.64
C ARG A 449 33.12 46.07 12.19
N ARG A 450 34.37 46.29 11.75
CA ARG A 450 35.43 45.28 11.73
C ARG A 450 35.80 44.94 13.17
N VAL A 451 35.96 43.66 13.48
CA VAL A 451 36.71 43.20 14.67
C VAL A 451 37.91 42.40 14.17
N ARG A 452 39.08 42.79 14.68
CA ARG A 452 40.41 42.26 14.36
C ARG A 452 40.67 40.95 15.12
N PHE A 453 41.48 40.10 14.49
CA PHE A 453 42.17 38.96 15.09
C PHE A 453 43.36 39.39 15.96
N GLY A 454 43.59 38.63 17.03
CA GLY A 454 44.76 38.59 17.90
C GLY A 454 44.33 37.91 19.20
N GLY A 455 44.78 36.73 19.63
CA GLY A 455 46.05 36.04 19.41
C GLY A 455 46.85 36.11 20.71
N ARG A 456 46.74 35.09 21.58
CA ARG A 456 47.84 34.65 22.47
C ARG A 456 47.53 33.32 23.17
N ARG A 457 48.62 32.57 23.34
CA ARG A 457 48.77 31.18 23.76
C ARG A 457 48.61 30.99 25.28
N GLY A 458 48.23 29.79 25.68
CA GLY A 458 48.44 29.26 27.04
C GLY A 458 48.16 27.76 27.09
N PHE A 459 49.23 26.97 27.15
CA PHE A 459 49.22 25.53 27.44
C PHE A 459 48.71 25.27 28.87
N LEU A 460 47.97 24.17 29.08
CA LEU A 460 48.07 23.30 30.26
C LEU A 460 47.23 22.02 30.07
N GLN A 461 47.86 20.88 30.39
CA GLN A 461 47.32 19.51 30.38
C GLN A 461 46.12 19.34 31.34
N PRO A 462 45.33 18.25 31.15
CA PRO A 462 44.74 17.57 32.30
C PRO A 462 45.15 16.10 32.38
N GLY A 463 45.69 15.73 33.54
CA GLY A 463 45.77 14.35 34.03
C GLY A 463 44.47 13.87 34.72
N PRO A 464 44.43 12.63 35.22
CA PRO A 464 43.18 11.85 35.34
C PRO A 464 42.61 11.67 36.76
N GLY A 465 41.28 11.50 36.81
CA GLY A 465 40.49 10.81 37.86
C GLY A 465 40.35 11.51 39.24
N PRO A 466 39.55 10.97 40.20
CA PRO A 466 38.60 9.85 40.16
C PRO A 466 37.23 10.09 40.87
N GLY A 467 36.23 9.24 40.55
CA GLY A 467 35.37 8.53 41.52
C GLY A 467 34.19 9.21 42.26
N HIS A 468 33.15 8.38 42.49
CA HIS A 468 32.04 8.45 43.50
C HIS A 468 30.70 9.16 43.15
N PRO A 469 29.56 8.81 43.82
CA PRO A 469 28.94 7.49 44.10
C PRO A 469 27.46 7.36 43.63
N ASP A 470 26.98 6.11 43.69
CA ASP A 470 25.58 5.66 43.69
C ASP A 470 24.65 6.38 44.69
N ARG A 471 23.39 6.58 44.27
CA ARG A 471 22.22 6.68 45.17
C ARG A 471 21.03 5.89 44.61
N HIS A 472 20.59 4.94 45.41
CA HIS A 472 19.31 4.24 45.30
C HIS A 472 18.17 5.16 45.78
N ASP A 473 17.07 5.22 45.02
CA ASP A 473 15.80 5.72 45.53
C ASP A 473 14.72 4.63 45.54
N ARG A 474 14.11 4.49 46.72
CA ARG A 474 13.03 3.57 47.08
C ARG A 474 11.70 4.09 46.54
N LEU A 475 10.93 3.21 45.90
CA LEU A 475 9.53 3.46 45.54
C LEU A 475 8.62 3.12 46.73
N LEU A 476 7.96 4.13 47.28
CA LEU A 476 6.89 4.01 48.28
C LEU A 476 5.54 3.84 47.56
N VAL A 477 4.85 2.72 47.82
CA VAL A 477 3.47 2.49 47.42
C VAL A 477 2.56 2.88 48.58
N SER A 478 1.61 3.79 48.34
CA SER A 478 0.51 4.09 49.24
C SER A 478 -0.86 3.94 48.55
N ARG A 479 -1.71 3.14 49.18
CA ARG A 479 -3.19 3.15 49.17
C ARG A 479 -3.59 3.29 50.66
N PRO A 480 -4.74 3.87 51.07
CA PRO A 480 -6.09 3.44 50.65
C PRO A 480 -7.22 4.51 50.68
N ASN A 481 -8.38 4.20 50.08
CA ASN A 481 -9.67 4.09 50.78
C ASN A 481 -10.80 3.75 49.79
N GLY A 482 -11.66 2.80 50.18
CA GLY A 482 -12.71 2.24 49.33
C GLY A 482 -14.11 2.74 49.66
N THR A 483 -15.08 2.21 48.91
CA THR A 483 -16.45 1.96 49.35
C THR A 483 -17.04 0.83 48.52
N THR A 484 -17.78 -0.02 49.22
CA THR A 484 -18.35 -1.32 48.89
C THR A 484 -19.67 -1.26 48.13
N THR A 485 -19.90 -2.19 47.21
CA THR A 485 -21.19 -2.90 47.08
C THR A 485 -20.97 -4.23 46.36
N GLN A 486 -21.31 -5.33 47.05
CA GLN A 486 -21.27 -6.72 46.57
C GLN A 486 -22.49 -7.04 45.71
N ALA A 487 -22.29 -7.82 44.64
CA ALA A 487 -23.26 -8.80 44.17
C ALA A 487 -22.49 -10.03 43.66
N ALA A 488 -22.80 -11.18 44.24
CA ALA A 488 -22.15 -12.46 44.02
C ALA A 488 -22.63 -13.14 42.73
N GLY A 489 -21.73 -13.87 42.06
CA GLY A 489 -22.05 -14.78 40.97
C GLY A 489 -20.84 -15.64 40.64
N ALA A 490 -21.00 -16.96 40.77
CA ALA A 490 -19.95 -17.96 40.90
C ALA A 490 -19.09 -18.20 39.65
N THR A 491 -17.78 -18.43 39.86
CA THR A 491 -16.83 -18.95 38.87
C THR A 491 -16.50 -20.42 39.17
N PRO A 492 -16.53 -21.34 38.18
CA PRO A 492 -16.02 -22.70 38.33
C PRO A 492 -14.48 -22.77 38.18
N PRO A 493 -13.83 -23.84 38.69
CA PRO A 493 -12.37 -23.94 38.78
C PRO A 493 -11.68 -24.21 37.43
N PRO A 494 -10.39 -23.86 37.28
CA PRO A 494 -9.63 -24.16 36.07
C PRO A 494 -9.22 -25.64 36.00
N LEU A 495 -9.52 -26.27 34.86
CA LEU A 495 -8.98 -27.56 34.44
C LEU A 495 -7.49 -27.40 34.11
N ALA A 496 -6.63 -28.07 34.89
CA ALA A 496 -5.21 -28.22 34.60
C ALA A 496 -5.02 -29.29 33.51
N PHE A 497 -4.61 -28.88 32.31
CA PHE A 497 -4.10 -29.79 31.28
C PHE A 497 -2.57 -29.89 31.42
N GLN A 498 -2.10 -31.05 31.87
CA GLN A 498 -0.69 -31.40 31.98
C GLN A 498 -0.27 -32.17 30.72
N THR A 499 0.33 -31.51 29.74
CA THR A 499 0.96 -32.20 28.58
C THR A 499 2.42 -32.50 28.90
N ARG A 500 2.73 -33.79 29.12
CA ARG A 500 4.10 -34.32 29.15
C ARG A 500 4.71 -34.23 27.74
N LEU A 501 5.80 -33.49 27.60
CA LEU A 501 6.68 -33.53 26.43
C LEU A 501 7.61 -34.74 26.55
N SER A 502 7.47 -35.70 25.65
CA SER A 502 8.41 -36.80 25.45
C SER A 502 9.42 -36.45 24.35
N SER A 503 10.69 -36.40 24.75
CA SER A 503 11.92 -36.75 24.00
C SER A 503 12.31 -35.96 22.73
N PRO A 504 13.57 -35.48 22.64
CA PRO A 504 14.10 -34.85 21.44
C PRO A 504 14.52 -35.88 20.38
N VAL A 505 14.15 -35.61 19.12
CA VAL A 505 14.65 -36.32 17.93
C VAL A 505 15.93 -35.60 17.45
N PRO A 506 17.05 -36.30 17.20
CA PRO A 506 18.27 -35.68 16.70
C PRO A 506 18.14 -35.31 15.22
N VAL A 507 18.43 -34.04 14.89
CA VAL A 507 18.61 -33.55 13.53
C VAL A 507 20.04 -33.87 13.09
N VAL A 508 20.17 -34.70 12.06
CA VAL A 508 21.45 -34.99 11.39
C VAL A 508 21.66 -33.97 10.28
N LEU A 509 22.62 -33.06 10.46
CA LEU A 509 23.15 -32.19 9.42
C LEU A 509 24.18 -32.97 8.61
N ALA A 510 23.84 -33.32 7.37
CA ALA A 510 24.81 -33.83 6.40
C ALA A 510 25.43 -32.63 5.66
N SER A 511 26.73 -32.41 5.85
CA SER A 511 27.54 -31.59 4.96
C SER A 511 28.05 -32.47 3.81
N SER A 512 27.72 -32.12 2.58
CA SER A 512 28.36 -32.69 1.40
C SER A 512 29.42 -31.71 0.90
N GLY A 513 30.69 -32.05 1.13
CA GLY A 513 31.81 -31.43 0.44
C GLY A 513 32.02 -32.12 -0.91
N THR A 514 31.92 -31.36 -1.99
CA THR A 514 32.91 -31.24 -3.08
C THR A 514 32.45 -30.16 -4.05
#